data_AF-A0A1B0D8N2-F1
#
_entry.id   AF-A0A1B0D8N2-F1
#
_cell.length_a   1.000
_cell.length_b   1.000
_cell.length_c   1.000
_cell.angle_alpha   90.00
_cell.angle_beta   90.00
_cell.angle_gamma   90.00
#
_symmetry.space_group_name_H-M   'P 1'
#
loop_
_entity.id
_entity.type
_entity.pdbx_description
1 polymer ?
#
loop_
_entity_poly.entity_id
_entity_poly.type
_entity_poly.pdbx_seq_one_letter_code
_entity_poly.pdbx_strand_id
1 'polypeptide(L)'
;KKYYVFNSNRLERGYPRPLTDLGLPESLEKIDAAMIWGHNKKTYFYSGTQYWGFDEEIKRVELDYPRDMSMWGGIGYHIDAAFQWTDHRTYFFKGKGFWKFNDRKMRVEHIEQKPSAPVWMRCPRTSNEIDPPKRRDALVAHSSAIHTINYTLLLPTILLLSHAILCYIK
;
A
#
# COMPACT_ATOMS: atom_id res chain seq x y z
N LYS A 1 -29.85 1.41 -0.48
CA LYS A 1 -28.63 0.94 0.20
C LYS A 1 -28.87 1.03 1.71
N LYS A 2 -28.63 -0.04 2.47
CA LYS A 2 -29.03 -0.13 3.87
C LYS A 2 -27.92 -0.74 4.74
N TYR A 3 -27.96 -0.48 6.04
CA TYR A 3 -27.14 -1.16 7.04
C TYR A 3 -28.02 -1.81 8.11
N TYR A 4 -27.45 -2.81 8.76
CA TYR A 4 -28.09 -3.58 9.83
C TYR A 4 -27.19 -3.49 11.05
N VAL A 5 -27.79 -3.45 12.24
CA VAL A 5 -27.06 -3.52 13.51
C VAL A 5 -27.50 -4.76 14.24
N PHE A 6 -26.53 -5.54 14.68
CA PHE A 6 -26.75 -6.76 15.43
C PHE A 6 -26.11 -6.65 16.81
N ASN A 7 -26.81 -7.14 17.83
CA ASN A 7 -26.23 -7.47 19.11
C ASN A 7 -26.01 -8.99 19.14
N SER A 8 -24.76 -9.39 18.96
CA SER A 8 -24.40 -10.79 18.73
C SER A 8 -25.20 -11.36 17.54
N ASN A 9 -26.09 -12.33 17.78
CA ASN A 9 -26.93 -12.95 16.75
C ASN A 9 -28.32 -12.30 16.60
N ARG A 10 -28.64 -11.25 17.36
CA ARG A 10 -29.97 -10.60 17.35
C ARG A 10 -29.95 -9.31 16.53
N LEU A 11 -30.82 -9.20 15.55
CA LEU A 11 -31.06 -7.94 14.83
C LEU A 11 -31.69 -6.91 15.78
N GLU A 12 -31.09 -5.72 15.85
CA GLU A 12 -31.58 -4.63 16.69
C GLU A 12 -32.90 -4.05 16.15
N ARG A 13 -33.75 -3.57 17.07
CA ARG A 13 -35.07 -3.04 16.70
C ARG A 13 -34.91 -1.76 15.87
N GLY A 14 -35.68 -1.65 14.79
CA GLY A 14 -35.66 -0.47 13.91
C GLY A 14 -34.55 -0.49 12.85
N TYR A 15 -33.94 -1.65 12.59
CA TYR A 15 -33.06 -1.92 11.46
C TYR A 15 -33.71 -2.90 10.48
N PRO A 16 -33.35 -2.89 9.18
CA PRO A 16 -32.30 -2.07 8.56
C PRO A 16 -32.68 -0.59 8.38
N ARG A 17 -31.65 0.26 8.31
CA ARG A 17 -31.77 1.71 8.06
C ARG A 17 -31.01 2.12 6.79
N PRO A 18 -31.40 3.20 6.10
CA PRO A 18 -30.67 3.67 4.93
C PRO A 18 -29.28 4.21 5.33
N LEU A 19 -28.30 4.10 4.43
CA LEU A 19 -26.95 4.65 4.70
C LEU A 19 -26.96 6.17 4.93
N THR A 20 -27.95 6.88 4.40
CA THR A 20 -28.16 8.32 4.62
C THR A 20 -28.38 8.68 6.09
N ASP A 21 -28.87 7.75 6.92
CA ASP A 21 -28.99 7.96 8.37
C ASP A 21 -27.63 8.14 9.03
N LEU A 22 -26.57 7.57 8.45
CA LEU A 22 -25.18 7.75 8.89
C LEU A 22 -24.56 9.05 8.34
N GLY A 23 -25.28 9.83 7.53
CA GLY A 23 -24.76 11.03 6.84
C GLY A 23 -24.02 10.73 5.54
N LEU A 24 -24.09 9.50 5.02
CA LEU A 24 -23.52 9.15 3.71
C LEU A 24 -24.42 9.65 2.57
N PRO A 25 -23.86 10.00 1.39
CA PRO A 25 -24.63 10.54 0.28
C PRO A 25 -25.56 9.49 -0.34
N GLU A 26 -26.74 9.91 -0.81
CA GLU A 26 -27.73 9.02 -1.43
C GLU A 26 -27.22 8.34 -2.71
N SER A 27 -26.33 9.03 -3.43
CA SER A 27 -25.67 8.51 -4.63
C SER A 27 -24.74 7.32 -4.33
N LEU A 28 -24.27 7.15 -3.08
CA LEU A 28 -23.37 6.08 -2.71
C LEU A 28 -24.00 4.70 -2.95
N GLU A 29 -23.33 3.83 -3.71
CA GLU A 29 -23.89 2.54 -4.10
C GLU A 29 -23.61 1.41 -3.11
N LYS A 30 -22.41 1.43 -2.53
CA LYS A 30 -21.96 0.43 -1.55
C LYS A 30 -20.86 1.00 -0.67
N ILE A 31 -20.58 0.27 0.40
CA ILE A 31 -19.38 0.43 1.21
C ILE A 31 -18.47 -0.74 0.88
N ASP A 32 -17.24 -0.43 0.48
CA ASP A 32 -16.22 -1.40 0.16
C ASP A 32 -15.52 -1.91 1.42
N ALA A 33 -15.25 -1.03 2.38
CA ALA A 33 -14.69 -1.40 3.67
C ALA A 33 -15.16 -0.45 4.78
N ALA A 34 -15.12 -0.91 6.02
CA ALA A 34 -15.31 -0.08 7.20
C ALA A 34 -14.28 -0.50 8.26
N MET A 35 -13.62 0.44 8.92
CA MET A 35 -12.65 0.13 9.96
C MET A 35 -12.62 1.18 11.08
N ILE A 36 -12.36 0.74 12.30
CA ILE A 36 -11.96 1.63 13.38
C ILE A 36 -10.45 1.85 13.24
N TRP A 37 -10.05 3.08 12.93
CA TRP A 37 -8.64 3.38 12.72
C TRP A 37 -7.90 3.53 14.05
N GLY A 38 -6.83 2.77 14.24
CA GLY A 38 -6.18 2.71 15.54
C GLY A 38 -5.49 3.99 16.02
N HIS A 39 -5.22 4.95 15.13
CA HIS A 39 -4.56 6.21 15.46
C HIS A 39 -5.46 7.12 16.30
N ASN A 40 -6.70 7.34 15.87
CA ASN A 40 -7.66 8.23 16.54
C ASN A 40 -8.95 7.55 17.01
N LYS A 41 -9.07 6.23 16.81
CA LYS A 41 -10.23 5.42 17.21
C LYS A 41 -11.55 5.84 16.55
N LYS A 42 -11.52 6.66 15.50
CA LYS A 42 -12.70 6.95 14.68
C LYS A 42 -12.98 5.83 13.70
N THR A 43 -14.24 5.69 13.33
CA THR A 43 -14.67 4.77 12.27
C THR A 43 -14.52 5.45 10.92
N TYR A 44 -14.00 4.71 9.94
CA TYR A 44 -13.83 5.15 8.57
C TYR A 44 -14.55 4.21 7.61
N PHE A 45 -15.34 4.78 6.72
CA PHE A 45 -16.00 4.08 5.63
C PHE A 45 -15.27 4.34 4.32
N TYR A 46 -15.15 3.33 3.46
CA TYR A 46 -14.47 3.40 2.17
C TYR A 46 -15.39 2.99 1.04
N SER A 47 -15.31 3.68 -0.09
CA SER A 47 -15.98 3.30 -1.33
C SER A 47 -15.25 3.87 -2.53
N GLY A 48 -14.85 2.99 -3.45
CA GLY A 48 -14.16 3.36 -4.67
C GLY A 48 -12.82 4.06 -4.39
N THR A 49 -12.76 5.35 -4.69
CA THR A 49 -11.59 6.20 -4.49
C THR A 49 -11.69 7.09 -3.24
N GLN A 50 -12.80 7.00 -2.51
CA GLN A 50 -13.16 7.92 -1.44
C GLN A 50 -13.29 7.21 -0.09
N TYR A 51 -13.13 8.00 0.98
CA TYR A 51 -13.42 7.57 2.34
C TYR A 51 -14.12 8.68 3.13
N TRP A 52 -14.82 8.29 4.20
CA TRP A 52 -15.59 9.16 5.11
C TRP A 52 -15.19 8.89 6.56
N GLY A 53 -14.91 9.94 7.33
CA GLY A 53 -14.76 9.87 8.78
C GLY A 53 -16.13 9.91 9.44
N PHE A 54 -16.37 8.96 10.34
CA PHE A 54 -17.59 8.87 11.13
C PHE A 54 -17.33 9.31 12.56
N ASP A 55 -18.13 10.26 13.03
CA ASP A 55 -18.12 10.72 14.40
C ASP A 55 -19.04 9.82 15.25
N GLU A 56 -18.45 9.08 16.19
CA GLU A 56 -19.16 8.15 17.06
C GLU A 56 -20.04 8.86 18.10
N GLU A 57 -19.71 10.10 18.48
CA GLU A 57 -20.47 10.87 19.45
C GLU A 57 -21.76 11.41 18.82
N ILE A 58 -21.62 12.00 17.63
CA ILE A 58 -22.75 12.56 16.86
C ILE A 58 -23.49 11.46 16.08
N LYS A 59 -22.86 10.31 15.88
CA LYS A 59 -23.34 9.17 15.08
C LYS A 59 -23.62 9.54 13.62
N ARG A 60 -22.78 10.40 13.05
CA ARG A 60 -22.86 10.83 11.65
C ARG A 60 -21.48 11.03 11.05
N VAL A 61 -21.40 10.96 9.73
CA VAL A 61 -20.23 11.36 8.94
C VAL A 61 -19.91 12.85 9.16
N GLU A 62 -18.62 13.14 9.29
CA GLU A 62 -18.10 14.51 9.45
C GLU A 62 -18.29 15.35 8.17
N LEU A 63 -18.48 16.66 8.32
CA LEU A 63 -18.85 17.57 7.22
C LEU A 63 -17.76 17.77 6.14
N ASP A 64 -16.50 17.49 6.45
CA ASP A 64 -15.33 17.70 5.59
C ASP A 64 -15.01 16.47 4.69
N TYR A 65 -15.97 15.56 4.52
CA TYR A 65 -15.87 14.34 3.72
C TYR A 65 -16.88 14.33 2.54
N PRO A 66 -16.63 13.52 1.49
CA PRO A 66 -15.56 12.54 1.31
C PRO A 66 -14.17 13.15 1.14
N ARG A 67 -13.15 12.36 1.47
CA ARG A 67 -11.75 12.64 1.14
C ARG A 67 -11.21 11.56 0.21
N ASP A 68 -10.20 11.91 -0.56
CA ASP A 68 -9.54 11.00 -1.49
C ASP A 68 -8.63 9.99 -0.75
N MET A 69 -8.69 8.73 -1.16
CA MET A 69 -7.93 7.64 -0.52
C MET A 69 -6.41 7.73 -0.68
N SER A 70 -5.88 8.65 -1.50
CA SER A 70 -4.42 8.84 -1.68
C SER A 70 -3.66 9.13 -0.38
N MET A 71 -4.33 9.61 0.67
CA MET A 71 -3.71 9.76 2.00
C MET A 71 -3.30 8.42 2.63
N TRP A 72 -3.88 7.29 2.20
CA TRP A 72 -3.47 5.94 2.57
C TRP A 72 -2.31 5.48 1.67
N GLY A 73 -1.14 6.06 1.91
CA GLY A 73 0.03 5.92 1.04
C GLY A 73 0.38 4.48 0.67
N GLY A 74 0.34 4.17 -0.63
CA GLY A 74 0.70 2.86 -1.19
C GLY A 74 -0.43 1.82 -1.22
N ILE A 75 -1.64 2.15 -0.78
CA ILE A 75 -2.81 1.27 -0.86
C ILE A 75 -3.49 1.33 -2.23
N GLY A 76 -3.62 2.53 -2.80
CA GLY A 76 -4.42 2.78 -4.00
C GLY A 76 -5.92 2.83 -3.69
N TYR A 77 -6.75 2.47 -4.67
CA TYR A 77 -8.22 2.56 -4.62
C TYR A 77 -8.89 1.20 -4.74
N HIS A 78 -10.20 1.14 -4.49
CA HIS A 78 -11.05 -0.04 -4.63
C HIS A 78 -10.52 -1.22 -3.78
N ILE A 79 -10.39 -0.99 -2.47
CA ILE A 79 -10.09 -2.03 -1.50
C ILE A 79 -11.34 -2.89 -1.25
N ASP A 80 -11.18 -4.09 -0.68
CA ASP A 80 -12.29 -5.01 -0.39
C ASP A 80 -12.56 -5.15 1.12
N ALA A 81 -11.56 -4.86 1.95
CA ALA A 81 -11.69 -4.86 3.40
C ALA A 81 -10.54 -4.07 4.03
N ALA A 82 -10.77 -3.58 5.25
CA ALA A 82 -9.72 -3.02 6.07
C ALA A 82 -10.01 -3.27 7.55
N PHE A 83 -8.98 -3.57 8.34
CA PHE A 83 -9.09 -3.64 9.79
C PHE A 83 -7.73 -3.44 10.45
N GLN A 84 -7.74 -3.00 11.71
CA GLN A 84 -6.54 -3.04 12.55
C GLN A 84 -6.40 -4.41 13.19
N TRP A 85 -5.20 -4.99 13.10
CA TRP A 85 -4.87 -6.25 13.76
C TRP A 85 -4.25 -6.03 15.15
N THR A 86 -4.04 -7.13 15.87
CA THR A 86 -3.52 -7.15 17.24
C THR A 86 -2.09 -6.61 17.36
N ASP A 87 -1.34 -6.50 16.26
CA ASP A 87 -0.01 -5.88 16.23
C ASP A 87 -0.05 -4.35 16.02
N HIS A 88 -1.24 -3.74 16.19
CA HIS A 88 -1.48 -2.30 16.02
C HIS A 88 -1.17 -1.76 14.63
N ARG A 89 -1.23 -2.63 13.61
CA ARG A 89 -1.12 -2.25 12.20
C ARG A 89 -2.46 -2.39 11.53
N THR A 90 -2.74 -1.48 10.61
CA THR A 90 -3.90 -1.59 9.74
C THR A 90 -3.57 -2.46 8.53
N TYR A 91 -4.48 -3.35 8.16
CA TYR A 91 -4.35 -4.23 7.01
C TYR A 91 -5.45 -3.90 6.02
N PHE A 92 -5.06 -3.65 4.77
CA PHE A 92 -5.96 -3.37 3.67
C PHE A 92 -5.92 -4.53 2.67
N PHE A 93 -7.07 -5.01 2.26
CA PHE A 93 -7.22 -6.17 1.39
C PHE A 93 -7.72 -5.73 0.02
N LYS A 94 -7.19 -6.36 -1.03
CA LYS A 94 -7.69 -6.19 -2.40
C LYS A 94 -7.40 -7.44 -3.21
N GLY A 95 -8.42 -8.01 -3.82
CA GLY A 95 -8.36 -9.29 -4.51
C GLY A 95 -7.85 -10.39 -3.59
N LYS A 96 -6.83 -11.11 -4.04
CA LYS A 96 -6.21 -12.23 -3.28
C LYS A 96 -5.09 -11.79 -2.35
N GLY A 97 -4.81 -10.49 -2.27
CA GLY A 97 -3.68 -9.95 -1.52
C GLY A 97 -4.07 -8.91 -0.47
N PHE A 98 -3.09 -8.53 0.33
CA PHE A 98 -3.22 -7.49 1.33
C PHE A 98 -1.93 -6.69 1.50
N TRP A 99 -2.07 -5.46 2.01
CA TRP A 99 -0.96 -4.63 2.47
C TRP A 99 -1.00 -4.48 3.98
N LYS A 100 0.20 -4.46 4.57
CA LYS A 100 0.40 -4.07 5.97
C LYS A 100 0.74 -2.58 6.02
N PHE A 101 -0.10 -1.79 6.67
CA PHE A 101 -0.01 -0.34 6.72
C PHE A 101 0.53 0.13 8.07
N ASN A 102 1.49 1.06 8.03
CA ASN A 102 2.04 1.68 9.22
C ASN A 102 1.29 2.98 9.51
N ASP A 103 0.38 2.92 10.48
CA ASP A 103 -0.50 4.03 10.86
C ASP A 103 0.24 5.31 11.27
N ARG A 104 1.43 5.18 11.88
CA ARG A 104 2.24 6.34 12.29
C ARG A 104 2.94 7.01 11.12
N LYS A 105 3.34 6.22 10.11
CA LYS A 105 4.04 6.71 8.92
C LYS A 105 3.10 7.05 7.77
N MET A 106 1.80 6.78 7.93
CA MET A 106 0.76 6.92 6.90
C MET A 106 1.13 6.30 5.56
N ARG A 107 1.73 5.09 5.59
CA ARG A 107 2.10 4.35 4.37
C ARG A 107 2.25 2.86 4.61
N VAL A 108 2.17 2.09 3.53
CA VAL A 108 2.49 0.65 3.53
C VAL A 108 3.92 0.37 3.98
N GLU A 109 4.10 -0.74 4.71
CA GLU A 109 5.44 -1.23 5.08
C GLU A 109 6.18 -1.83 3.87
N HIS A 110 5.43 -2.43 2.93
CA HIS A 110 5.92 -2.97 1.66
C HIS A 110 4.93 -2.61 0.55
N ILE A 111 5.43 -2.25 -0.63
CA ILE A 111 4.60 -1.81 -1.77
C ILE A 111 3.87 -3.01 -2.38
N GLU A 112 4.52 -4.17 -2.39
CA GLU A 112 3.97 -5.41 -2.91
C GLU A 112 2.96 -6.03 -1.92
N GLN A 113 1.85 -6.52 -2.46
CA GLN A 113 0.89 -7.28 -1.67
C GLN A 113 1.47 -8.61 -1.23
N LYS A 114 1.05 -9.05 -0.04
CA LYS A 114 1.23 -10.44 0.41
C LYS A 114 -0.03 -11.24 0.13
N PRO A 115 0.07 -12.55 -0.16
CA PRO A 115 -1.10 -13.39 -0.41
C PRO A 115 -1.92 -13.57 0.87
N SER A 116 -3.23 -13.34 0.78
CA SER A 116 -4.12 -13.38 1.95
C SER A 116 -4.35 -14.80 2.45
N ALA A 117 -4.52 -15.77 1.56
CA ALA A 117 -4.92 -17.13 1.93
C ALA A 117 -3.89 -17.85 2.83
N PRO A 118 -2.57 -17.83 2.55
CA PRO A 118 -1.60 -18.49 3.43
C PRO A 118 -1.47 -17.80 4.79
N VAL A 119 -1.61 -16.48 4.84
CA VAL A 119 -1.40 -15.70 6.07
C VAL A 119 -2.62 -15.74 6.98
N TRP A 120 -3.81 -15.50 6.44
CA TRP A 120 -5.03 -15.30 7.22
C TRP A 120 -5.87 -16.58 7.32
N MET A 121 -5.90 -17.38 6.25
CA MET A 121 -6.73 -18.60 6.19
C MET A 121 -5.92 -19.88 6.45
N ARG A 122 -4.60 -19.75 6.66
CA ARG A 122 -3.66 -20.86 6.88
C ARG A 122 -3.66 -21.90 5.75
N CYS A 123 -3.94 -21.46 4.53
CA CYS A 123 -3.87 -22.34 3.36
C CYS A 123 -2.41 -22.70 3.05
N PRO A 124 -2.11 -23.96 2.66
CA PRO A 124 -0.78 -24.32 2.17
C PRO A 124 -0.39 -23.44 0.98
N ARG A 125 0.88 -23.04 0.92
CA ARG A 125 1.42 -22.36 -0.27
C ARG A 125 1.45 -23.37 -1.40
N THR A 126 0.84 -23.03 -2.53
CA THR A 126 1.03 -23.81 -3.76
C THR A 126 2.45 -23.54 -4.28
N SER A 127 3.10 -24.54 -4.85
CA SER A 127 4.48 -24.43 -5.37
C SER A 127 4.68 -23.33 -6.41
N ASN A 128 3.59 -22.78 -6.95
CA ASN A 128 3.58 -21.77 -8.01
C ASN A 128 3.40 -20.34 -7.47
N GLU A 129 3.20 -20.14 -6.16
CA GLU A 129 3.22 -18.82 -5.54
C GLU A 129 4.68 -18.39 -5.31
N ILE A 130 5.30 -17.83 -6.36
CA ILE A 130 6.63 -17.23 -6.28
C ILE A 130 6.55 -16.06 -5.29
N ASP A 131 7.21 -16.20 -4.13
CA ASP A 131 7.39 -15.08 -3.20
C ASP A 131 8.06 -13.92 -3.98
N PRO A 132 7.59 -12.67 -3.86
CA PRO A 132 8.29 -11.54 -4.46
C PRO A 132 9.73 -11.51 -3.92
N PRO A 133 10.73 -11.24 -4.79
CA PRO A 133 12.13 -11.34 -4.42
C PRO A 133 12.40 -10.48 -3.18
N LYS A 134 12.96 -11.10 -2.13
CA LYS A 134 13.36 -10.37 -0.93
C LYS A 134 14.42 -9.36 -1.34
N ARG A 135 14.22 -8.08 -0.98
CA ARG A 135 15.15 -6.96 -1.21
C ARG A 135 16.61 -7.24 -0.78
N ARG A 136 16.87 -8.25 0.06
CA ARG A 136 18.23 -8.67 0.44
C ARG A 136 19.02 -9.29 -0.72
N ASP A 137 18.36 -9.93 -1.68
CA ASP A 137 19.05 -10.62 -2.77
C ASP A 137 19.46 -9.66 -3.91
N ALA A 138 18.90 -8.44 -3.94
CA ALA A 138 19.24 -7.41 -4.93
C ALA A 138 20.59 -6.70 -4.65
N LEU A 139 21.09 -6.76 -3.41
CA LEU A 139 22.37 -6.13 -3.03
C LEU A 139 23.59 -7.01 -3.37
N VAL A 140 23.40 -8.31 -3.64
CA VAL A 140 24.51 -9.23 -3.98
C VAL A 140 24.82 -9.20 -5.48
N ALA A 141 23.87 -8.78 -6.33
CA ALA A 141 24.03 -8.77 -7.78
C ALA A 141 24.94 -7.64 -8.35
N HIS A 142 25.54 -6.80 -7.51
CA HIS A 142 26.40 -5.68 -7.96
C HIS A 142 27.90 -5.88 -7.70
N SER A 143 28.36 -7.03 -7.18
CA SER A 143 29.79 -7.23 -6.85
C SER A 143 30.61 -8.02 -7.87
N SER A 144 30.10 -8.29 -9.07
CA SER A 144 30.81 -9.11 -10.07
C SER A 144 30.94 -8.40 -11.42
N ALA A 145 31.48 -7.19 -11.41
CA ALA A 145 31.96 -6.53 -12.62
C ALA A 145 33.14 -5.59 -12.29
N ILE A 146 34.23 -6.13 -11.75
CA ILE A 146 35.53 -5.45 -11.89
C ILE A 146 36.07 -5.86 -13.26
N HIS A 147 35.76 -5.04 -14.28
CA HIS A 147 36.48 -5.09 -15.54
C HIS A 147 37.93 -4.71 -15.25
N THR A 148 38.87 -5.65 -15.42
CA THR A 148 40.30 -5.34 -15.47
C THR A 148 40.54 -4.41 -16.66
N ILE A 149 40.78 -3.13 -16.38
CA ILE A 149 41.24 -2.17 -17.39
C ILE A 149 42.66 -2.59 -17.79
N ASN A 150 42.82 -3.04 -19.03
CA ASN A 150 44.12 -3.44 -19.57
C ASN A 150 44.86 -2.17 -20.01
N TYR A 151 45.79 -1.68 -19.17
CA TYR A 151 46.56 -0.44 -19.40
C TYR A 151 47.61 -0.53 -20.52
N THR A 152 47.69 -1.65 -21.24
CA THR A 152 48.69 -1.88 -22.30
C THR A 152 48.42 -1.12 -23.60
N LEU A 153 47.24 -0.52 -23.77
CA LEU A 153 46.89 0.26 -24.97
C LEU A 153 46.98 1.79 -24.78
N LEU A 154 47.35 2.29 -23.60
CA LEU A 154 47.50 3.73 -23.35
C LEU A 154 48.93 4.27 -23.56
N LEU A 155 49.92 3.39 -23.74
CA LEU A 155 51.32 3.80 -23.94
C LEU A 155 51.72 4.18 -25.38
N PRO A 156 51.11 3.68 -26.48
CA PRO A 156 51.48 4.13 -27.81
C PRO A 156 50.80 5.44 -28.24
N THR A 157 49.68 5.84 -27.62
CA THR A 157 48.96 7.09 -27.96
C THR A 157 49.58 8.33 -27.31
N ILE A 158 50.21 8.19 -26.14
CA ILE A 158 50.90 9.30 -25.46
C ILE A 158 52.20 9.70 -26.18
N LEU A 159 52.88 8.76 -26.85
CA LEU A 159 54.10 9.06 -27.63
C LEU A 159 53.81 9.71 -29.01
N LEU A 160 52.63 9.50 -29.58
CA LEU A 160 52.23 10.12 -30.85
C LEU A 160 51.83 11.60 -30.66
N LEU A 161 51.26 11.95 -29.51
CA LEU A 161 50.92 13.34 -29.18
C LEU A 161 52.16 14.18 -28.86
N SER A 162 53.22 13.60 -28.30
CA SER A 162 54.47 14.34 -28.02
C SER A 162 55.30 14.65 -29.28
N HIS A 163 55.25 13.80 -30.31
CA HIS A 163 55.89 14.09 -31.60
C HIS A 163 55.10 15.10 -32.45
N ALA A 164 53.78 15.14 -32.34
CA ALA A 164 52.96 16.13 -33.03
C ALA A 164 53.14 17.56 -32.46
N ILE A 165 53.36 17.69 -31.15
CA ILE A 165 53.55 19.00 -30.49
C ILE A 165 54.94 19.61 -30.80
N LEU A 166 55.97 18.79 -31.00
CA LEU A 166 57.31 19.29 -31.38
C LEU A 166 57.43 19.76 -32.83
N CYS A 167 56.50 19.36 -33.72
CA CYS A 167 56.50 19.80 -35.11
C CYS A 167 55.81 21.17 -35.31
N TYR A 168 55.13 21.71 -34.28
CA TYR A 168 54.40 22.98 -34.34
C TYR A 168 55.16 24.18 -33.74
N ILE A 169 56.40 24.00 -33.28
CA ILE A 169 57.24 25.07 -32.72
C ILE A 169 58.62 25.15 -33.41
N LYS A 170 58.63 25.11 -34.74
CA LYS A 170 59.77 25.64 -35.51
C LYS A 170 59.30 26.29 -36.79
#